data_AF-A0A835PLA6-F1
#
_entry.id   AF-A0A835PLA6-F1
#
_cell.length_a   1.000
_cell.length_b   1.000
_cell.length_c   1.000
_cell.angle_alpha   90.00
_cell.angle_beta   90.00
_cell.angle_gamma   90.00
#
_symmetry.space_group_name_H-M   'P 1'
#
loop_
_entity.id
_entity.type
_entity.pdbx_description
1 polymer ?
#
loop_
_entity_poly.entity_id
_entity_poly.type
_entity_poly.pdbx_seq_one_letter_code
_entity_poly.pdbx_strand_id
1 'polypeptide(L)'
;MMMAGLPSSGPSQPWLRSGKEAKLRLFLSGDSSGGNIAHHVAVRAVESGIHVSGNILLNPLFGGNRRTESELRLDGKYFVSLQDRDWYWRAFLPEGADRDHPACNPFGSNGVKLDGLPFPKTLLVVASLDLTQDWQLAYEEGLRHAGHEVKLLYREQATIGFYFLPNTHHYHEVMEEIRSFVRSGL
;
A
#
# COMPACT_ATOMS: atom_id res chain seq x y z
N MET A 1 13.89 4.94 -11.75
CA MET A 1 13.58 4.27 -13.03
C MET A 1 14.82 3.49 -13.46
N MET A 2 14.95 2.23 -13.02
CA MET A 2 16.04 1.34 -13.45
C MET A 2 15.48 0.42 -14.53
N MET A 3 15.99 0.56 -15.75
CA MET A 3 15.80 -0.39 -16.84
C MET A 3 16.90 -1.45 -16.71
N ALA A 4 16.56 -2.63 -16.18
CA ALA A 4 17.43 -3.80 -16.29
C ALA A 4 17.15 -4.49 -17.63
N GLY A 5 18.20 -4.67 -18.43
CA GLY A 5 18.13 -5.28 -19.76
C GLY A 5 17.60 -6.71 -19.74
N LEU A 6 16.68 -7.00 -20.67
CA LEU A 6 16.16 -8.34 -20.94
C LEU A 6 17.09 -9.10 -21.90
N PRO A 7 17.40 -10.38 -21.66
CA PRO A 7 17.79 -11.30 -22.73
C PRO A 7 16.55 -11.82 -23.47
N SER A 8 16.63 -11.71 -24.80
CA SER A 8 15.91 -12.41 -25.89
C SER A 8 14.54 -13.07 -25.67
N SER A 9 13.55 -12.53 -26.41
CA SER A 9 12.52 -13.23 -27.22
C SER A 9 11.90 -14.53 -26.69
N GLY A 10 11.14 -14.44 -25.59
CA GLY A 10 10.03 -15.36 -25.32
C GLY A 10 8.72 -14.83 -25.93
N PRO A 11 7.68 -15.68 -26.15
CA PRO A 11 6.37 -15.20 -26.56
C PRO A 11 5.88 -14.14 -25.58
N SER A 12 5.33 -13.03 -26.09
CA SER A 12 4.74 -11.96 -25.27
C SER A 12 3.78 -12.60 -24.26
N GLN A 13 4.01 -12.34 -22.97
CA GLN A 13 3.19 -12.90 -21.91
C GLN A 13 1.70 -12.58 -22.18
N PRO A 14 0.74 -13.49 -21.92
CA PRO A 14 -0.67 -13.25 -22.24
C PRO A 14 -1.25 -11.94 -21.66
N TRP A 15 -0.70 -11.46 -20.53
CA TRP A 15 -1.08 -10.20 -19.89
C TRP A 15 -0.49 -8.93 -20.54
N LEU A 16 0.49 -9.07 -21.44
CA LEU A 16 1.08 -7.98 -22.24
C LEU A 16 0.38 -7.77 -23.59
N ARG A 17 -0.72 -8.50 -23.86
CA ARG A 17 -1.48 -8.32 -25.10
C ARG A 17 -2.22 -6.98 -25.05
N SER A 18 -2.06 -6.16 -26.08
CA SER A 18 -2.84 -4.94 -26.32
C SER A 18 -3.79 -5.17 -27.50
N GLY A 19 -5.04 -4.72 -27.40
CA GLY A 19 -6.04 -4.86 -28.47
C GLY A 19 -7.47 -4.76 -27.92
N LYS A 20 -8.48 -4.64 -28.80
CA LYS A 20 -9.90 -4.47 -28.41
C LYS A 20 -10.48 -5.62 -27.57
N GLU A 21 -9.84 -6.79 -27.58
CA GLU A 21 -10.26 -7.98 -26.82
C GLU A 21 -9.33 -8.31 -25.64
N ALA A 22 -8.27 -7.52 -25.43
CA ALA A 22 -7.33 -7.77 -24.35
C ALA A 22 -7.94 -7.36 -23.00
N LYS A 23 -8.12 -8.32 -22.10
CA LYS A 23 -8.41 -8.02 -20.68
C LYS A 23 -7.13 -7.50 -20.02
N LEU A 24 -6.98 -6.19 -19.96
CA LEU A 24 -5.88 -5.54 -19.24
C LEU A 24 -5.94 -5.94 -17.76
N ARG A 25 -4.84 -6.49 -17.24
CA ARG A 25 -4.70 -6.73 -15.80
C ARG A 25 -3.86 -5.63 -15.18
N LEU A 26 -4.55 -4.65 -14.62
CA LEU A 26 -3.95 -3.46 -14.02
C LEU A 26 -3.74 -3.70 -12.52
N PHE A 27 -2.50 -3.54 -12.05
CA PHE A 27 -2.19 -3.54 -10.63
C PHE A 27 -1.66 -2.18 -10.21
N LEU A 28 -2.08 -1.70 -9.05
CA LEU A 28 -1.51 -0.52 -8.42
C LEU A 28 -0.51 -0.98 -7.36
N SER A 29 0.65 -0.34 -7.31
CA SER A 29 1.69 -0.66 -6.34
C SER A 29 2.35 0.61 -5.84
N GLY A 30 2.70 0.64 -4.56
CA GLY A 30 3.46 1.74 -4.00
C GLY A 30 3.91 1.48 -2.57
N ASP A 31 5.07 2.03 -2.23
CA ASP A 31 5.63 2.03 -0.89
C ASP A 31 5.45 3.39 -0.20
N SER A 32 5.35 3.40 1.13
CA SER A 32 5.23 4.66 1.89
C SER A 32 4.06 5.52 1.38
N SER A 33 4.30 6.79 1.01
CA SER A 33 3.29 7.66 0.38
C SER A 33 2.77 7.14 -0.96
N GLY A 34 3.55 6.35 -1.69
CA GLY A 34 3.09 5.67 -2.91
C GLY A 34 1.96 4.68 -2.62
N GLY A 35 1.98 4.00 -1.46
CA GLY A 35 0.90 3.11 -1.03
C GLY A 35 -0.40 3.88 -0.70
N ASN A 36 -0.27 5.06 -0.09
CA ASN A 36 -1.39 5.98 0.14
C ASN A 36 -2.00 6.46 -1.19
N ILE A 37 -1.14 6.88 -2.14
CA ILE A 37 -1.57 7.29 -3.49
C ILE A 37 -2.29 6.13 -4.19
N ALA A 38 -1.73 4.92 -4.14
CA ALA A 38 -2.34 3.73 -4.76
C ALA A 38 -3.75 3.46 -4.22
N HIS A 39 -3.98 3.62 -2.91
CA HIS A 39 -5.32 3.55 -2.32
C HIS A 39 -6.28 4.57 -2.94
N HIS A 40 -5.92 5.86 -2.95
CA HIS A 40 -6.80 6.91 -3.46
C HIS A 40 -7.03 6.79 -4.98
N VAL A 41 -6.04 6.33 -5.75
CA VAL A 41 -6.21 6.01 -7.17
C VAL A 41 -7.17 4.83 -7.34
N ALA A 42 -7.10 3.79 -6.50
CA ALA A 42 -8.03 2.68 -6.54
C ALA A 42 -9.47 3.11 -6.26
N VAL A 43 -9.69 3.97 -5.24
CA VAL A 43 -11.02 4.55 -4.95
C VAL A 43 -11.56 5.29 -6.18
N ARG A 44 -10.75 6.18 -6.77
CA ARG A 44 -11.15 6.95 -7.96
C ARG A 44 -11.38 6.06 -9.20
N ALA A 45 -10.62 4.97 -9.34
CA ALA A 45 -10.79 4.02 -10.42
C ALA A 45 -12.15 3.31 -10.32
N VAL A 46 -12.55 2.90 -9.11
CA VAL A 46 -13.87 2.33 -8.83
C VAL A 46 -14.99 3.30 -9.22
N GLU A 47 -14.90 4.56 -8.80
CA GLU A 47 -15.87 5.61 -9.16
C GLU A 47 -15.95 5.85 -10.67
N SER A 48 -14.83 5.69 -11.38
CA SER A 48 -14.72 5.90 -12.82
C SER A 48 -15.03 4.64 -13.65
N GLY A 49 -15.42 3.53 -13.02
CA GLY A 49 -15.67 2.25 -13.70
C GLY A 49 -14.42 1.58 -14.29
N ILE A 50 -13.23 1.97 -13.84
CA ILE A 50 -11.95 1.38 -14.27
C ILE A 50 -11.65 0.17 -13.39
N HIS A 51 -11.55 -1.00 -14.00
CA HIS A 51 -11.21 -2.23 -13.28
C HIS A 51 -9.72 -2.30 -12.93
N VAL A 52 -9.42 -2.32 -11.63
CA VAL A 52 -8.10 -2.64 -11.07
C VAL A 52 -8.12 -4.08 -10.58
N SER A 53 -7.12 -4.87 -10.96
CA SER A 53 -7.00 -6.30 -10.61
C SER A 53 -6.43 -6.55 -9.21
N GLY A 54 -5.71 -5.59 -8.64
CA GLY A 54 -5.18 -5.67 -7.29
C GLY A 54 -4.33 -4.48 -6.87
N ASN A 55 -4.21 -4.26 -5.57
CA ASN A 55 -3.30 -3.30 -4.95
C ASN A 55 -2.14 -4.02 -4.24
N ILE A 56 -0.94 -3.47 -4.28
CA ILE A 56 0.24 -3.95 -3.55
C ILE A 56 0.81 -2.77 -2.75
N LEU A 57 0.63 -2.78 -1.44
CA LEU A 57 0.97 -1.67 -0.56
C LEU A 57 2.12 -2.06 0.36
N LEU A 58 3.25 -1.38 0.26
CA LEU A 58 4.47 -1.69 1.02
C LEU A 58 4.71 -0.64 2.10
N ASN A 59 4.45 -0.98 3.37
CA ASN A 59 4.50 -0.05 4.50
C ASN A 59 3.77 1.27 4.15
N PRO A 60 2.47 1.22 3.76
CA PRO A 60 1.78 2.40 3.26
C PRO A 60 1.66 3.48 4.34
N LEU A 61 1.81 4.74 3.92
CA LEU A 61 1.78 5.87 4.82
C LEU A 61 0.34 6.31 5.11
N PHE A 62 -0.17 5.88 6.27
CA PHE A 62 -1.42 6.37 6.85
C PHE A 62 -1.17 6.99 8.22
N GLY A 63 -2.18 7.69 8.73
CA GLY A 63 -2.11 8.32 10.03
C GLY A 63 -3.48 8.72 10.56
N GLY A 64 -3.46 9.50 11.63
CA GLY A 64 -4.63 10.11 12.24
C GLY A 64 -4.20 11.01 13.38
N ASN A 65 -5.12 11.78 13.96
CA ASN A 65 -4.76 12.72 15.03
C ASN A 65 -4.29 12.01 16.30
N ARG A 66 -4.92 10.87 16.65
CA ARG A 66 -4.53 10.05 17.79
C ARG A 66 -3.11 9.51 17.63
N ARG A 67 -2.33 9.44 18.71
CA ARG A 67 -1.08 8.66 18.72
C ARG A 67 -1.35 7.20 19.03
N THR A 68 -0.79 6.32 18.22
CA THR A 68 -0.87 4.87 18.43
C THR A 68 0.23 4.39 19.37
N GLU A 69 0.09 3.17 19.89
CA GLU A 69 1.07 2.57 20.80
C GLU A 69 2.41 2.35 20.11
N SER A 70 2.39 1.90 18.84
CA SER A 70 3.60 1.76 18.02
C SER A 70 4.31 3.10 17.78
N GLU A 71 3.56 4.18 17.50
CA GLU A 71 4.11 5.53 17.34
C GLU A 71 4.88 5.95 18.61
N LEU A 72 4.28 5.81 19.79
CA LEU A 72 4.90 6.20 21.06
C LEU A 72 6.10 5.31 21.43
N ARG A 73 5.99 4.00 21.14
CA ARG A 73 7.01 3.02 21.51
C ARG A 73 8.23 3.06 20.59
N LEU A 74 8.07 3.42 19.31
CA LEU A 74 9.10 3.32 18.27
C LEU A 74 9.66 4.66 17.81
N ASP A 75 9.15 5.78 18.32
CA ASP A 75 9.60 7.13 17.96
C ASP A 75 11.13 7.26 18.00
N GLY A 76 11.74 7.58 16.86
CA GLY A 76 13.18 7.80 16.70
C GLY A 76 14.05 6.54 16.82
N LYS A 77 13.50 5.35 17.05
CA LYS A 77 14.29 4.12 17.25
C LYS A 77 14.76 3.48 15.95
N TYR A 78 13.93 3.58 14.89
CA TYR A 78 14.17 2.90 13.62
C TYR A 78 13.94 3.85 12.44
N PHE A 79 14.93 4.71 12.18
CA PHE A 79 15.03 5.66 11.05
C PHE A 79 14.01 6.80 10.99
N VAL A 80 12.84 6.69 11.61
CA VAL A 80 11.74 7.66 11.48
C VAL A 80 11.26 8.14 12.85
N SER A 81 10.93 9.42 12.94
CA SER A 81 10.37 10.07 14.13
C SER A 81 8.95 10.60 13.91
N LEU A 82 8.22 10.83 15.01
CA LEU A 82 6.93 11.53 14.99
C LEU A 82 7.07 12.96 14.48
N GLN A 83 8.18 13.63 14.80
CA GLN A 83 8.47 14.97 14.30
C GLN A 83 8.50 15.00 12.77
N ASP A 84 9.16 14.02 12.14
CA ASP A 84 9.22 13.92 10.69
C ASP A 84 7.85 13.59 10.10
N ARG A 85 7.13 12.61 10.69
CA ARG A 85 5.77 12.24 10.23
C ARG A 85 4.81 13.42 10.27
N ASP A 86 4.83 14.20 11.35
CA ASP A 86 4.01 15.40 11.49
C ASP A 86 4.40 16.47 10.47
N TRP A 87 5.70 16.62 10.19
CA TRP A 87 6.17 17.55 9.17
C TRP A 87 5.67 17.16 7.78
N TYR A 88 5.79 15.89 7.38
CA TYR A 88 5.32 15.42 6.07
C TYR A 88 3.80 15.56 5.92
N TRP A 89 3.03 15.21 6.95
CA TRP A 89 1.57 15.36 6.89
C TRP A 89 1.16 16.83 6.79
N ARG A 90 1.77 17.73 7.56
CA ARG A 90 1.51 19.18 7.45
C ARG A 90 1.93 19.74 6.09
N ALA A 91 3.00 19.24 5.49
CA ALA A 91 3.45 19.67 4.16
C ALA A 91 2.56 19.17 3.02
N PHE A 92 1.91 18.01 3.20
CA PHE A 92 1.06 17.39 2.19
C PHE A 92 -0.40 17.82 2.28
N LEU A 93 -0.93 17.95 3.49
CA LEU A 93 -2.34 18.25 3.71
C LEU A 93 -2.66 19.73 3.40
N PRO A 94 -3.92 20.04 3.03
CA PRO A 94 -4.36 21.42 2.87
C PRO A 94 -4.11 22.26 4.13
N GLU A 95 -3.86 23.56 3.96
CA GLU A 95 -3.71 24.48 5.09
C GLU A 95 -4.96 24.44 5.99
N GLY A 96 -4.74 24.28 7.31
CA GLY A 96 -5.80 24.15 8.30
C GLY A 96 -6.41 22.76 8.43
N ALA A 97 -6.06 21.81 7.55
CA ALA A 97 -6.46 20.41 7.71
C ALA A 97 -5.59 19.70 8.77
N ASP A 98 -6.20 18.74 9.46
CA ASP A 98 -5.52 17.87 10.43
C ASP A 98 -5.36 16.44 9.88
N ARG A 99 -4.81 15.54 10.70
CA ARG A 99 -4.52 14.16 10.26
C ARG A 99 -5.75 13.27 10.20
N ASP A 100 -6.93 13.72 10.62
CA ASP A 100 -8.20 13.02 10.38
C ASP A 100 -8.83 13.41 9.03
N HIS A 101 -8.13 14.21 8.21
CA HIS A 101 -8.43 14.40 6.81
C HIS A 101 -8.34 13.05 6.04
N PRO A 102 -9.25 12.75 5.09
CA PRO A 102 -9.31 11.44 4.42
C PRO A 102 -8.05 11.04 3.65
N ALA A 103 -7.25 12.01 3.21
CA ALA A 103 -5.97 11.77 2.57
C ALA A 103 -4.89 11.20 3.53
N CYS A 104 -5.07 11.38 4.84
CA CYS A 104 -4.20 10.82 5.88
C CYS A 104 -4.84 9.58 6.54
N ASN A 105 -6.13 9.69 6.86
CA ASN A 105 -6.91 8.66 7.55
C ASN A 105 -8.09 8.19 6.68
N PRO A 106 -7.87 7.22 5.76
CA PRO A 106 -8.89 6.80 4.80
C PRO A 106 -10.09 6.08 5.44
N PHE A 107 -9.92 5.51 6.64
CA PHE A 107 -10.98 4.87 7.42
C PHE A 107 -11.40 5.70 8.64
N GLY A 108 -10.98 6.97 8.71
CA GLY A 108 -11.47 7.92 9.70
C GLY A 108 -12.93 8.29 9.45
N SER A 109 -13.53 9.07 10.36
CA SER A 109 -14.93 9.51 10.25
C SER A 109 -15.25 10.28 8.96
N ASN A 110 -14.25 10.91 8.35
CA ASN A 110 -14.38 11.68 7.12
C ASN A 110 -14.09 10.86 5.85
N GLY A 111 -13.67 9.60 6.00
CA GLY A 111 -13.25 8.71 4.91
C GLY A 111 -14.39 8.31 3.97
N VAL A 112 -14.02 7.92 2.74
CA VAL A 112 -14.98 7.34 1.79
C VAL A 112 -15.36 5.94 2.26
N LYS A 113 -16.66 5.67 2.41
CA LYS A 113 -17.13 4.32 2.74
C LYS A 113 -16.91 3.38 1.56
N LEU A 114 -16.20 2.29 1.81
CA LEU A 114 -15.88 1.30 0.78
C LEU A 114 -16.87 0.13 0.74
N ASP A 115 -17.83 0.07 1.67
CA ASP A 115 -18.83 -0.98 1.76
C ASP A 115 -19.59 -1.17 0.44
N GLY A 116 -19.63 -2.40 -0.06
CA GLY A 116 -20.35 -2.74 -1.30
C GLY A 116 -19.72 -2.21 -2.59
N LEU A 117 -18.58 -1.51 -2.53
CA LEU A 117 -17.85 -1.10 -3.71
C LEU A 117 -17.03 -2.26 -4.28
N PRO A 118 -16.81 -2.35 -5.61
CA PRO A 118 -15.93 -3.36 -6.21
C PRO A 118 -14.45 -2.99 -6.04
N PHE A 119 -14.01 -2.76 -4.80
CA PHE A 119 -12.63 -2.37 -4.50
C PHE A 119 -11.67 -3.55 -4.77
N PRO A 120 -10.48 -3.31 -5.36
CA PRO A 120 -9.56 -4.38 -5.71
C PRO A 120 -9.00 -5.09 -4.47
N LYS A 121 -8.77 -6.40 -4.60
CA LYS A 121 -8.01 -7.19 -3.60
C LYS A 121 -6.67 -6.52 -3.29
N THR A 122 -6.23 -6.58 -2.04
CA THR A 122 -5.04 -5.86 -1.58
C THR A 122 -4.02 -6.81 -0.95
N LEU A 123 -2.78 -6.79 -1.43
CA LEU A 123 -1.62 -7.29 -0.70
C LEU A 123 -1.05 -6.13 0.13
N LEU A 124 -1.09 -6.28 1.45
CA LEU A 124 -0.60 -5.27 2.39
C LEU A 124 0.62 -5.82 3.13
N VAL A 125 1.75 -5.14 3.01
CA VAL A 125 3.00 -5.49 3.69
C VAL A 125 3.26 -4.48 4.80
N VAL A 126 3.49 -4.98 6.01
CA VAL A 126 3.70 -4.17 7.22
C VAL A 126 5.01 -4.59 7.88
N ALA A 127 5.88 -3.63 8.15
CA ALA A 127 7.11 -3.86 8.90
C ALA A 127 6.88 -3.62 10.40
N SER A 128 7.22 -4.60 11.25
CA SER A 128 6.93 -4.52 12.69
C SER A 128 7.76 -3.47 13.45
N LEU A 129 8.80 -2.92 12.83
CA LEU A 129 9.62 -1.83 13.39
C LEU A 129 9.35 -0.49 12.70
N ASP A 130 8.30 -0.40 11.88
CA ASP A 130 7.74 0.87 11.43
C ASP A 130 6.93 1.50 12.58
N LEU A 131 7.19 2.77 12.91
CA LEU A 131 6.44 3.47 13.96
C LEU A 131 4.96 3.65 13.60
N THR A 132 4.58 3.59 12.33
CA THR A 132 3.20 3.77 11.85
C THR A 132 2.46 2.46 11.63
N GLN A 133 3.03 1.31 12.05
CA GLN A 133 2.46 0.00 11.80
C GLN A 133 1.02 -0.15 12.32
N ASP A 134 0.64 0.48 13.44
CA ASP A 134 -0.73 0.36 13.95
C ASP A 134 -1.73 1.05 13.01
N TRP A 135 -1.34 2.13 12.33
CA TRP A 135 -2.15 2.74 11.28
C TRP A 135 -2.26 1.85 10.04
N GLN A 136 -1.21 1.12 9.70
CA GLN A 136 -1.20 0.16 8.60
C GLN A 136 -2.10 -1.05 8.91
N LEU A 137 -2.07 -1.54 10.14
CA LEU A 137 -2.95 -2.62 10.61
C LEU A 137 -4.41 -2.14 10.73
N ALA A 138 -4.65 -0.91 11.18
CA ALA A 138 -5.99 -0.33 11.18
C ALA A 138 -6.57 -0.20 9.76
N TYR A 139 -5.74 0.08 8.76
CA TYR A 139 -6.15 0.07 7.36
C TYR A 139 -6.56 -1.32 6.86
N GLU A 140 -5.83 -2.37 7.25
CA GLU A 140 -6.20 -3.76 6.97
C GLU A 140 -7.58 -4.11 7.53
N GLU A 141 -7.79 -3.79 8.79
CA GLU A 141 -9.04 -4.03 9.50
C GLU A 141 -10.19 -3.23 8.87
N GLY A 142 -9.94 -1.98 8.47
CA GLY A 142 -10.92 -1.15 7.76
C GLY A 142 -11.37 -1.76 6.44
N LEU A 143 -10.44 -2.28 5.63
CA LEU A 143 -10.77 -2.96 4.38
C LEU A 143 -11.56 -4.25 4.63
N ARG A 144 -11.17 -5.04 5.64
CA ARG A 144 -11.87 -6.28 5.99
C ARG A 144 -13.29 -6.02 6.49
N HIS A 145 -13.49 -5.02 7.34
CA HIS A 145 -14.81 -4.60 7.79
C HIS A 145 -15.71 -4.16 6.64
N ALA A 146 -15.15 -3.47 5.64
CA ALA A 146 -15.86 -3.08 4.41
C ALA A 146 -16.10 -4.25 3.43
N GLY A 147 -15.68 -5.48 3.77
CA GLY A 147 -15.91 -6.69 2.99
C GLY A 147 -14.88 -6.98 1.89
N HIS A 148 -13.72 -6.31 1.91
CA HIS A 148 -12.69 -6.44 0.86
C HIS A 148 -11.66 -7.51 1.20
N GLU A 149 -11.13 -8.16 0.15
CA GLU A 149 -10.06 -9.15 0.28
C GLU A 149 -8.72 -8.46 0.56
N VAL A 150 -8.13 -8.77 1.72
CA VAL A 150 -6.79 -8.30 2.09
C VAL A 150 -5.90 -9.47 2.49
N LYS A 151 -4.74 -9.58 1.87
CA LYS A 151 -3.65 -10.44 2.30
C LYS A 151 -2.64 -9.60 3.08
N LEU A 152 -2.61 -9.77 4.40
CA LEU A 152 -1.63 -9.14 5.28
C LEU A 152 -0.33 -9.96 5.32
N LEU A 153 0.79 -9.31 5.08
CA LEU A 153 2.13 -9.83 5.27
C LEU A 153 2.86 -9.00 6.33
N TYR A 154 2.68 -9.38 7.59
CA TYR A 154 3.33 -8.73 8.73
C TYR A 154 4.75 -9.29 8.90
N ARG A 155 5.76 -8.43 8.83
CA ARG A 155 7.18 -8.78 8.88
C ARG A 155 7.80 -8.36 10.20
N GLU A 156 7.85 -9.33 11.12
CA GLU A 156 8.57 -9.21 12.38
C GLU A 156 10.03 -8.85 12.14
N GLN A 157 10.55 -7.91 12.92
CA GLN A 157 11.92 -7.39 12.87
C GLN A 157 12.31 -6.67 11.56
N ALA A 158 11.39 -6.53 10.60
CA ALA A 158 11.61 -5.69 9.44
C ALA A 158 11.48 -4.20 9.81
N THR A 159 12.30 -3.37 9.17
CA THR A 159 12.28 -1.90 9.27
C THR A 159 11.79 -1.28 7.96
N ILE A 160 11.51 0.03 7.95
CA ILE A 160 11.16 0.75 6.72
C ILE A 160 12.28 0.60 5.69
N GLY A 161 11.91 0.38 4.42
CA GLY A 161 12.86 0.27 3.31
C GLY A 161 13.57 -1.08 3.19
N PHE A 162 13.18 -2.12 3.95
CA PHE A 162 13.79 -3.45 3.85
C PHE A 162 13.76 -4.04 2.42
N TYR A 163 12.85 -3.54 1.57
CA TYR A 163 12.70 -3.92 0.16
C TYR A 163 13.64 -3.18 -0.81
N PHE A 164 14.47 -2.23 -0.35
CA PHE A 164 15.41 -1.52 -1.24
C PHE A 164 16.65 -2.31 -1.61
N LEU A 165 17.06 -3.27 -0.78
CA LEU A 165 18.25 -4.09 -1.01
C LEU A 165 17.89 -5.58 -0.98
N PRO A 166 18.36 -6.38 -1.95
CA PRO A 166 18.09 -7.82 -2.02
C PRO A 166 19.03 -8.61 -1.10
N ASN A 167 19.05 -8.27 0.19
CA ASN A 167 20.03 -8.79 1.16
C ASN A 167 19.42 -9.31 2.46
N THR A 168 18.09 -9.46 2.53
CA THR A 168 17.39 -9.99 3.71
C THR A 168 16.34 -11.03 3.31
N HIS A 169 15.98 -11.93 4.24
CA HIS A 169 14.87 -12.86 4.03
C HIS A 169 13.54 -12.12 3.78
N HIS A 170 13.30 -11.01 4.50
CA HIS A 170 12.11 -10.18 4.30
C HIS A 170 11.96 -9.71 2.85
N TYR A 171 13.05 -9.26 2.21
CA TYR A 171 13.04 -8.88 0.79
C TYR A 171 12.58 -10.05 -0.07
N HIS A 172 13.21 -11.21 0.07
CA HIS A 172 12.97 -12.34 -0.82
C HIS A 172 11.55 -12.91 -0.67
N GLU A 173 11.07 -13.01 0.56
CA GLU A 173 9.70 -13.47 0.86
C GLU A 173 8.65 -12.52 0.29
N VAL A 174 8.83 -11.22 0.47
CA VAL A 174 7.89 -10.20 -0.06
C VAL A 174 7.87 -10.22 -1.59
N MET A 175 9.02 -10.39 -2.24
CA MET A 175 9.07 -10.48 -3.70
C MET A 175 8.39 -11.74 -4.24
N GLU A 176 8.52 -12.89 -3.57
CA GLU A 176 7.79 -14.10 -3.96
C GLU A 176 6.28 -13.95 -3.71
N GLU A 177 5.89 -13.27 -2.64
CA GLU A 177 4.49 -12.99 -2.35
C GLU A 177 3.86 -12.03 -3.37
N ILE A 178 4.57 -10.98 -3.77
CA ILE A 178 4.15 -10.10 -4.87
C ILE A 178 3.99 -10.89 -6.16
N ARG A 179 4.95 -11.76 -6.48
CA ARG A 179 4.92 -12.60 -7.68
C ARG A 179 3.71 -13.54 -7.66
N SER A 180 3.46 -14.19 -6.54
CA SER A 180 2.29 -15.06 -6.35
C SER A 180 0.98 -14.28 -6.46
N PHE A 181 0.89 -13.11 -5.81
CA PHE A 181 -0.28 -12.25 -5.83
C PHE A 181 -0.64 -11.77 -7.24
N VAL A 182 0.33 -11.29 -8.02
CA VAL A 182 0.10 -10.87 -9.42
C VAL A 182 -0.27 -12.03 -10.33
N ARG A 183 0.23 -13.24 -10.02
CA ARG A 183 -0.07 -14.46 -10.78
C ARG A 183 -1.36 -15.15 -10.35
N SER A 184 -1.90 -14.84 -9.18
CA SER A 184 -3.15 -15.44 -8.71
C SER A 184 -4.31 -15.04 -9.64
N GLY A 185 -4.96 -16.05 -10.23
CA GLY A 185 -5.97 -15.84 -11.28
C GLY A 185 -5.42 -15.71 -12.70
N LEU A 186 -4.16 -16.09 -12.94
CA LEU A 186 -3.69 -16.57 -14.25
C LEU A 186 -4.28 -17.93 -14.59
#